data_AF-A0A816W6H9-F1
#
_entry.id   AF-A0A816W6H9-F1
#
_cell.length_a   1.000
_cell.length_b   1.000
_cell.length_c   1.000
_cell.angle_alpha   90.00
_cell.angle_beta   90.00
_cell.angle_gamma   90.00
#
_symmetry.space_group_name_H-M   'P 1'
#
loop_
_entity.id
_entity.type
_entity.pdbx_description
1 polymer ?
#
loop_
_entity_poly.entity_id
_entity_poly.type
_entity_poly.pdbx_seq_one_letter_code
_entity_poly.pdbx_strand_id
1 'polypeptide(L)'
;MGDDMMSYNGGVALAMKGKECVAIACDKRYGVQNRTIATNFTKIFQYGDYCFVSFCGLATDVQTVSERLRFRVNLYELREQRKIK
;
A
#
# COMPACT_ATOMS: atom_id res chain seq x y z
N MET A 1 -21.39 -13.76 2.86
CA MET A 1 -20.52 -13.18 1.81
C MET A 1 -19.94 -11.89 2.39
N GLY A 2 -18.83 -12.00 3.11
CA GLY A 2 -18.28 -10.88 3.91
C GLY A 2 -17.63 -11.26 5.26
N ASP A 3 -17.42 -12.55 5.55
CA ASP A 3 -16.88 -13.00 6.85
C ASP A 3 -15.37 -13.32 6.80
N ASP A 4 -14.66 -12.87 5.75
CA ASP A 4 -13.21 -13.03 5.66
C ASP A 4 -12.49 -11.74 6.04
N MET A 5 -11.40 -11.87 6.80
CA MET A 5 -10.62 -10.75 7.34
C MET A 5 -10.13 -9.81 6.23
N MET A 6 -9.82 -10.35 5.05
CA MET A 6 -9.35 -9.55 3.90
C MET A 6 -10.43 -8.64 3.31
N SER A 7 -11.71 -8.97 3.52
CA SER A 7 -12.84 -8.20 3.01
C SER A 7 -13.39 -7.16 3.99
N TYR A 8 -12.94 -7.19 5.26
CA TYR A 8 -13.48 -6.36 6.35
C TYR A 8 -13.42 -4.86 6.07
N ASN A 9 -12.26 -4.36 5.64
CA ASN A 9 -12.12 -2.97 5.21
C ASN A 9 -12.35 -2.79 3.70
N GLY A 10 -12.21 -3.88 2.95
CA GLY A 10 -12.22 -3.92 1.49
C GLY A 10 -11.08 -3.11 0.87
N GLY A 11 -11.24 -2.81 -0.41
CA GLY A 11 -10.27 -2.05 -1.19
C GLY A 11 -9.53 -2.93 -2.20
N VAL A 12 -9.01 -2.26 -3.23
CA VAL A 12 -8.35 -2.89 -4.36
C VAL A 12 -7.22 -1.99 -4.84
N ALA A 13 -6.14 -2.63 -5.28
CA ALA A 13 -5.05 -1.98 -5.99
C ALA A 13 -4.75 -2.76 -7.27
N LEU A 14 -4.33 -2.02 -8.30
CA LEU A 14 -3.96 -2.53 -9.60
C LEU A 14 -2.64 -1.88 -10.02
N ALA A 15 -1.73 -2.69 -10.54
CA ALA A 15 -0.52 -2.21 -11.19
C ALA A 15 -0.47 -2.71 -12.63
N MET A 16 -0.07 -1.85 -13.55
CA MET A 16 0.04 -2.15 -14.98
C MET A 16 1.39 -1.66 -15.51
N LYS A 17 1.92 -2.38 -16.50
CA LYS A 17 3.15 -2.04 -17.20
C LYS A 17 2.82 -1.64 -18.64
N GLY A 18 3.33 -0.49 -19.06
CA GLY A 18 3.24 0.02 -20.43
C GLY A 18 4.56 -0.08 -21.19
N LYS A 19 4.68 0.64 -22.31
CA LYS A 19 5.98 0.84 -22.98
C LYS A 19 6.76 1.89 -22.19
N GLU A 20 7.88 1.48 -21.59
CA GLU A 20 8.78 2.36 -20.81
C GLU A 20 8.11 3.11 -19.65
N CYS A 21 6.98 2.60 -19.14
CA CYS A 21 6.28 3.19 -18.00
C CYS A 21 5.55 2.12 -17.18
N VAL A 22 5.20 2.50 -15.95
CA VAL A 22 4.35 1.72 -15.04
C VAL A 22 3.27 2.64 -14.47
N ALA A 23 2.11 2.09 -14.18
CA ALA A 23 1.02 2.78 -13.53
C ALA A 23 0.51 1.94 -12.37
N ILE A 24 0.22 2.59 -11.24
CA ILE A 24 -0.40 1.97 -10.07
C ILE A 24 -1.61 2.80 -9.66
N ALA A 25 -2.72 2.13 -9.41
CA ALA A 25 -3.98 2.75 -9.02
C ALA A 25 -4.58 1.97 -7.85
N CYS A 26 -5.23 2.68 -6.94
CA CYS A 26 -5.99 2.07 -5.85
C CYS A 26 -7.28 2.86 -5.61
N ASP A 27 -8.26 2.21 -5.03
CA ASP A 27 -9.42 2.91 -4.49
C ASP A 27 -9.01 3.71 -3.23
N LYS A 28 -9.78 4.76 -2.92
CA LYS A 28 -9.56 5.58 -1.72
C LYS A 28 -10.55 5.30 -0.59
N ARG A 29 -11.37 4.24 -0.72
CA ARG A 29 -12.37 3.90 0.29
C ARG A 29 -11.71 3.27 1.50
N TYR A 30 -12.15 3.69 2.68
CA TYR A 30 -11.95 3.00 3.95
C TYR A 30 -13.30 2.52 4.44
N GLY A 31 -13.53 1.21 4.36
CA GLY A 31 -14.74 0.56 4.83
C GLY A 31 -14.57 -0.07 6.20
N VAL A 32 -15.67 -0.30 6.89
CA VAL A 32 -15.80 -1.26 7.99
C VAL A 32 -17.09 -2.02 7.73
N GLN A 33 -16.95 -3.27 7.30
CA GLN A 33 -18.06 -4.10 6.80
C GLN A 33 -18.86 -3.33 5.73
N ASN A 34 -20.16 -3.14 5.98
CA ASN A 34 -21.09 -2.48 5.06
C ASN A 34 -21.09 -0.95 5.18
N ARG A 35 -20.23 -0.35 6.01
CA ARG A 35 -20.14 1.11 6.20
C ARG A 35 -18.88 1.68 5.57
N THR A 36 -19.02 2.79 4.84
CA THR A 36 -17.87 3.59 4.40
C THR A 36 -17.57 4.65 5.45
N ILE A 37 -16.35 4.66 5.98
CA ILE A 37 -15.89 5.65 6.97
C ILE A 37 -15.24 6.84 6.28
N ALA A 38 -14.42 6.60 5.25
CA ALA A 38 -13.70 7.65 4.55
C ALA A 38 -13.46 7.32 3.07
N THR A 39 -13.16 8.35 2.27
CA THR A 39 -12.91 8.27 0.82
C THR A 39 -11.56 8.88 0.41
N ASN A 40 -10.66 9.06 1.38
CA ASN A 40 -9.33 9.65 1.22
C ASN A 40 -8.20 8.73 1.74
N PHE A 41 -8.45 7.44 1.90
CA PHE A 41 -7.46 6.49 2.41
C PHE A 41 -6.51 6.04 1.30
N THR A 42 -5.25 6.50 1.33
CA THR A 42 -4.22 6.06 0.38
C THR A 42 -3.73 4.66 0.73
N LYS A 43 -3.60 3.82 -0.30
CA LYS A 43 -3.09 2.45 -0.18
C LYS A 43 -1.76 2.26 -0.91
N ILE A 44 -1.26 3.31 -1.56
CA ILE A 44 0.00 3.30 -2.33
C ILE A 44 1.04 4.09 -1.54
N PHE A 45 2.21 3.46 -1.34
CA PHE A 45 3.32 3.99 -0.57
C PHE A 45 4.58 3.98 -1.43
N GLN A 46 5.34 5.06 -1.37
CA GLN A 46 6.62 5.20 -2.05
C GLN A 46 7.76 4.91 -1.07
N TYR A 47 8.67 4.02 -1.46
CA TYR A 47 9.82 3.61 -0.65
C TYR A 47 11.17 3.95 -1.28
N GLY A 48 11.19 4.31 -2.56
CA GLY A 48 12.39 4.80 -3.24
C GLY A 48 11.99 5.69 -4.42
N ASP A 49 12.97 6.12 -5.19
CA ASP A 49 12.72 7.02 -6.33
C ASP A 49 11.84 6.36 -7.40
N TYR A 50 11.95 5.02 -7.56
CA TYR A 50 11.20 4.23 -8.55
C TYR A 50 10.46 3.03 -7.96
N CYS A 51 10.44 2.90 -6.63
CA CYS A 51 9.84 1.77 -5.93
C CYS A 51 8.56 2.18 -5.18
N PHE A 52 7.43 1.70 -5.69
CA PHE A 52 6.09 1.92 -5.14
C PHE A 52 5.47 0.58 -4.76
N VAL A 53 4.80 0.51 -3.62
CA VAL A 53 4.10 -0.68 -3.17
C VAL A 53 2.70 -0.28 -2.70
N SER A 54 1.71 -1.07 -3.09
CA SER A 54 0.35 -0.95 -2.57
C SER A 54 -0.02 -2.12 -1.67
N PHE A 55 -0.80 -1.85 -0.63
CA PHE A 55 -1.32 -2.89 0.26
C PHE A 55 -2.85 -2.90 0.24
N CYS A 56 -3.44 -4.08 0.29
CA CYS A 56 -4.88 -4.29 0.40
C CYS A 56 -5.15 -5.35 1.48
N GLY A 57 -6.36 -5.33 2.05
CA GLY A 57 -6.74 -6.19 3.17
C GLY A 57 -7.07 -5.36 4.42
N LEU A 58 -6.77 -5.92 5.59
CA LEU A 58 -7.06 -5.27 6.86
C LEU A 58 -6.25 -3.97 7.02
N ALA A 59 -6.92 -2.86 7.33
CA ALA A 59 -6.30 -1.54 7.35
C ALA A 59 -5.21 -1.40 8.43
N THR A 60 -5.34 -2.10 9.55
CA THR A 60 -4.32 -2.15 10.60
C THR A 60 -3.04 -2.82 10.10
N ASP A 61 -3.17 -3.87 9.28
CA ASP A 61 -2.03 -4.57 8.69
C ASP A 61 -1.38 -3.72 7.62
N VAL A 62 -2.18 -3.03 6.79
CA VAL A 62 -1.68 -2.05 5.81
C VAL A 62 -0.78 -1.02 6.49
N GLN A 63 -1.24 -0.39 7.57
CA GLN A 63 -0.47 0.61 8.33
C GLN A 63 0.77 0.00 9.00
N THR A 64 0.61 -1.16 9.63
CA THR A 64 1.71 -1.80 10.37
C THR A 64 2.82 -2.24 9.42
N VAL A 65 2.47 -2.88 8.30
CA VAL A 65 3.43 -3.32 7.30
C VAL A 65 4.07 -2.13 6.60
N SER A 66 3.29 -1.07 6.31
CA SER A 66 3.84 0.09 5.62
C SER A 66 4.92 0.79 6.44
N GLU A 67 4.71 0.95 7.76
CA GLU A 67 5.69 1.54 8.67
C GLU A 67 6.89 0.63 8.91
N ARG A 68 6.68 -0.69 9.04
CA ARG A 68 7.80 -1.65 9.18
C ARG A 68 8.68 -1.67 7.93
N LEU A 69 8.09 -1.56 6.74
CA LEU A 69 8.85 -1.46 5.50
C LEU A 69 9.62 -0.15 5.42
N ARG A 70 8.98 0.99 5.77
CA ARG A 70 9.67 2.29 5.82
C ARG A 70 10.90 2.23 6.73
N PHE A 71 10.75 1.67 7.92
CA PHE A 71 11.86 1.49 8.85
C PHE A 71 13.01 0.66 8.26
N ARG A 72 12.70 -0.49 7.64
CA ARG A 72 13.71 -1.37 7.03
C ARG A 72 14.40 -0.73 5.84
N VAL A 73 13.66 -0.01 5.01
CA VAL A 73 14.20 0.71 3.86
C VAL A 73 15.14 1.81 4.34
N ASN A 74 14.75 2.61 5.33
CA ASN A 74 15.61 3.66 5.87
C ASN A 74 16.92 3.08 6.45
N LEU A 75 16.85 1.97 7.18
CA LEU A 75 18.05 1.29 7.67
C LEU A 75 18.93 0.77 6.53
N TYR A 76 18.32 0.25 5.47
CA TYR A 76 19.04 -0.22 4.30
C TYR A 76 19.78 0.94 3.60
N GLU A 77 19.14 2.08 3.43
CA GLU A 77 19.75 3.26 2.81
C GLU A 77 20.94 3.78 3.61
N LEU A 78 20.84 3.78 4.95
CA LEU A 78 21.94 4.16 5.83
C LEU A 78 23.10 3.16 5.76
N ARG A 79 22.80 1.86 5.70
CA ARG A 79 23.83 0.79 5.69
C ARG A 79 24.58 0.71 4.37
N GLU A 80 23.85 0.80 3.26
CA GLU A 80 24.40 0.62 1.91
C GLU A 80 24.80 1.94 1.25
N GLN A 81 24.54 3.08 1.89
CA GLN A 81 24.75 4.43 1.36
C GLN A 81 24.11 4.63 -0.03
N ARG A 82 23.00 3.94 -0.30
CA ARG A 82 22.28 4.02 -1.58
C ARG A 82 20.79 3.81 -1.36
N LYS A 83 19.99 4.52 -2.15
CA LYS A 83 18.54 4.33 -2.18
C LYS A 83 18.15 2.96 -2.72
N ILE A 84 17.01 2.46 -2.26
CA ILE A 84 16.39 1.27 -2.87
C ILE A 84 15.92 1.64 -4.29
N LYS A 85 16.21 0.78 -5.26
CA LYS A 85 15.80 0.92 -6.67
C LYS A 85 14.74 -0.11 -6.99
#